data_AF-A0A3D5YZ76-F1
#
_entry.id   AF-A0A3D5YZ76-F1
#
_cell.length_a   1.000
_cell.length_b   1.000
_cell.length_c   1.000
_cell.angle_alpha   90.00
_cell.angle_beta   90.00
_cell.angle_gamma   90.00
#
_symmetry.space_group_name_H-M   'P 1'
#
loop_
_entity.id
_entity.type
_entity.pdbx_description
1 polymer ?
#
loop_
_entity_poly.entity_id
_entity_poly.type
_entity_poly.pdbx_seq_one_letter_code
_entity_poly.pdbx_strand_id
1 'polypeptide(L)' 'MKNAMQYIVDEHGIKTSVIVPFHLWEKITSDNKKLQNKIEVLLAIKDGLSEIKGANKNYQEFQTLSDFVNESDS' A
#
# COMPACT_ATOMS: atom_id res chain seq x y z
N MET A 1 -23.36 19.59 -13.61
CA MET A 1 -23.60 18.72 -14.79
C MET A 1 -23.54 17.27 -14.32
N LYS A 2 -24.55 16.45 -14.63
CA LYS A 2 -24.54 15.01 -14.32
C LYS A 2 -23.41 14.36 -15.14
N ASN A 3 -22.30 14.01 -14.52
CA ASN A 3 -21.28 13.19 -15.16
C ASN A 3 -21.82 11.77 -15.28
N ALA A 4 -22.59 11.49 -16.33
CA ALA A 4 -22.97 10.13 -16.67
C ALA A 4 -21.67 9.37 -16.98
N MET A 5 -21.28 8.45 -16.09
CA MET A 5 -20.12 7.59 -16.34
C MET A 5 -20.42 6.76 -17.58
N GLN A 6 -19.53 6.83 -18.56
CA GLN A 6 -19.62 6.05 -19.79
C GLN A 6 -19.05 4.65 -19.51
N TYR A 7 -19.75 3.62 -19.94
CA TYR A 7 -19.35 2.23 -19.74
C TYR A 7 -19.15 1.53 -21.09
N ILE A 8 -18.15 0.67 -21.16
CA ILE A 8 -18.01 -0.31 -22.22
C ILE A 8 -18.74 -1.57 -21.74
N VAL A 9 -19.62 -2.09 -22.58
CA VAL A 9 -20.40 -3.31 -22.32
C VAL A 9 -19.96 -4.42 -23.27
N ASP A 10 -19.99 -5.66 -22.81
CA ASP A 10 -19.74 -6.83 -23.65
C ASP A 10 -20.98 -7.24 -24.46
N GLU A 11 -20.84 -8.31 -25.24
CA GLU A 11 -21.90 -8.86 -26.09
C GLU A 11 -23.15 -9.32 -25.31
N HIS A 12 -23.02 -9.55 -24.01
CA HIS A 12 -24.11 -9.94 -23.11
C HIS A 12 -24.72 -8.74 -22.36
N GLY A 13 -24.25 -7.52 -22.64
CA GLY A 13 -24.69 -6.29 -21.97
C GLY A 13 -24.09 -6.08 -20.58
N ILE A 14 -23.07 -6.85 -20.20
CA ILE A 14 -22.37 -6.73 -18.91
C ILE A 14 -21.32 -5.62 -19.04
N LYS A 15 -21.30 -4.70 -18.06
CA LYS A 15 -20.33 -3.60 -18.01
C LYS A 15 -18.94 -4.13 -17.68
N THR A 16 -18.00 -4.02 -18.61
CA THR A 16 -16.63 -4.53 -18.47
C THR A 16 -15.60 -3.43 -18.19
N SER A 17 -15.88 -2.19 -18.59
CA SER A 17 -14.96 -1.07 -18.35
C SER A 17 -15.70 0.25 -18.21
N VAL A 18 -15.03 1.26 -17.62
CA VAL A 18 -15.53 2.62 -17.47
C VAL A 18 -14.62 3.59 -18.20
N ILE A 19 -15.21 4.53 -18.93
CA ILE A 19 -14.49 5.62 -19.58
C ILE A 19 -14.56 6.82 -18.65
N VAL A 20 -13.39 7.32 -18.27
CA VAL A 20 -13.22 8.48 -17.41
C VAL A 20 -12.28 9.50 -18.07
N PRO A 21 -12.46 10.81 -17.82
CA PRO A 21 -11.48 11.81 -18.24
C PRO A 21 -10.10 11.50 -17.66
N PHE A 22 -9.06 11.61 -18.49
CA PHE A 22 -7.69 11.26 -18.09
C PHE A 22 -7.23 11.99 -16.83
N HIS A 23 -7.52 13.30 -16.71
CA HIS A 23 -7.16 14.10 -15.53
C HIS A 23 -7.78 13.56 -14.23
N LEU A 24 -8.97 12.93 -14.31
CA LEU A 24 -9.64 12.38 -13.15
C LEU A 24 -9.01 11.04 -12.76
N TRP A 25 -8.70 10.21 -13.76
CA TRP A 25 -7.97 8.97 -13.57
C TRP A 25 -6.61 9.23 -12.90
N GLU A 26 -5.82 10.13 -13.47
CA GLU A 26 -4.50 10.49 -12.95
C GLU A 26 -4.57 10.96 -11.50
N LYS A 27 -5.53 11.83 -11.17
CA LYS A 27 -5.75 12.30 -9.79
C LYS A 27 -6.05 11.13 -8.85
N ILE A 28 -7.01 10.26 -9.21
CA ILE A 28 -7.40 9.11 -8.39
C ILE A 28 -6.22 8.16 -8.19
N THR A 29 -5.46 7.87 -9.25
CA THR A 29 -4.29 6.98 -9.17
C THR A 29 -3.19 7.58 -8.28
N SER A 30 -2.90 8.87 -8.42
CA SER A 30 -1.94 9.58 -7.57
C SER A 30 -2.36 9.55 -6.09
N ASP A 31 -3.63 9.86 -5.81
CA ASP A 31 -4.14 9.88 -4.44
C ASP A 31 -4.15 8.47 -3.83
N ASN A 32 -4.51 7.45 -4.60
CA ASN A 32 -4.43 6.06 -4.19
C ASN A 32 -2.99 5.64 -3.86
N LYS A 33 -2.01 6.02 -4.68
CA LYS A 33 -0.59 5.74 -4.42
C LYS A 33 -0.12 6.35 -3.10
N LYS A 34 -0.52 7.60 -2.82
CA LYS A 34 -0.20 8.27 -1.55
C LYS A 34 -0.82 7.54 -0.35
N LEU A 35 -2.06 7.07 -0.49
CA LEU A 35 -2.74 6.31 0.57
C LEU A 35 -2.07 4.95 0.81
N GLN A 36 -1.71 4.23 -0.24
CA GLN A 36 -0.99 2.97 -0.13
C GLN A 36 0.34 3.14 0.61
N ASN A 37 1.14 4.15 0.25
CA ASN A 37 2.40 4.43 0.95
C ASN A 37 2.18 4.75 2.44
N LYS A 38 1.12 5.51 2.77
CA LYS A 38 0.79 5.80 4.18
C LYS A 38 0.44 4.53 4.95
N ILE A 39 -0.33 3.63 4.33
CA ILE A 39 -0.72 2.35 4.94
C ILE A 39 0.53 1.50 5.16
N GLU A 40 1.42 1.41 4.18
CA GLU A 40 2.67 0.66 4.28
C GLU A 40 3.52 1.14 5.46
N VAL A 41 3.73 2.45 5.60
CA VAL A 41 4.48 3.02 6.73
C VAL A 41 3.80 2.71 8.07
N LEU A 42 2.47 2.85 8.16
CA LEU A 42 1.74 2.57 9.39
C LEU A 42 1.79 1.09 9.78
N LEU A 43 1.74 0.19 8.79
CA LEU A 43 1.88 -1.25 9.01
C LEU A 43 3.30 -1.59 9.48
N ALA A 44 4.33 -1.05 8.83
CA ALA A 44 5.71 -1.25 9.26
C ALA A 44 5.94 -0.78 10.71
N ILE A 45 5.38 0.38 11.09
CA ILE A 45 5.44 0.87 12.48
C ILE A 45 4.72 -0.10 13.43
N LYS A 46 3.53 -0.57 13.06
CA LYS A 46 2.75 -1.52 13.88
C LYS A 46 3.50 -2.84 14.07
N ASP A 47 4.16 -3.31 13.02
CA ASP A 47 4.91 -4.56 13.03
C ASP A 47 6.14 -4.43 13.93
N GLY A 48 6.92 -3.35 13.78
CA GLY A 48 8.05 -3.06 14.69
C GLY A 48 7.63 -2.91 16.16
N LEU A 49 6.49 -2.27 16.44
CA LEU A 49 5.95 -2.21 17.81
C LEU A 49 5.53 -3.59 18.34
N SER A 50 5.01 -4.45 17.46
CA SER A 50 4.62 -5.83 17.81
C SER A 50 5.84 -6.70 18.10
N GLU A 51 6.93 -6.53 17.34
CA GLU A 51 8.22 -7.17 17.58
C GLU A 51 8.80 -6.77 18.94
N ILE A 52 8.82 -5.47 19.26
CA ILE A 52 9.24 -4.95 20.59
C ILE A 52 8.43 -5.60 21.71
N LYS A 53 7.11 -5.73 21.53
CA LYS A 53 6.24 -6.36 22.53
C LYS A 53 6.49 -7.87 22.65
N GLY A 54 6.81 -8.55 21.55
CA GLY A 54 7.11 -9.98 21.51
C GLY A 54 8.45 -10.32 22.16
N ALA A 55 9.51 -9.59 21.82
CA ALA A 55 10.84 -9.85 22.38
C ALA A 55 10.91 -9.56 23.88
N ASN A 56 10.21 -8.53 24.37
CA ASN A 56 10.09 -8.26 25.81
C ASN A 56 9.43 -9.41 26.59
N LYS A 57 8.57 -10.22 25.94
CA LYS A 57 7.99 -11.41 26.55
C LYS A 57 8.92 -12.63 26.52
N ASN A 58 9.83 -12.69 25.55
CA ASN A 58 10.67 -13.86 25.26
C ASN A 58 12.17 -13.66 25.56
N TYR A 59 12.59 -12.51 26.11
CA TYR A 59 13.99 -12.13 26.32
C TYR A 59 14.88 -12.36 25.08
N GLN A 60 14.38 -12.03 23.89
CA GLN A 60 15.16 -12.12 22.65
C GLN A 60 15.90 -10.81 22.39
N GLU A 61 17.21 -10.89 22.10
CA GLU A 61 17.99 -9.74 21.64
C GLU A 61 17.54 -9.31 20.24
N PHE A 62 17.37 -8.00 20.07
CA PHE A 62 17.10 -7.42 18.76
C PHE A 62 18.38 -7.36 17.93
N GLN A 63 18.25 -7.58 16.63
CA GLN A 63 19.32 -7.28 15.68
C GLN A 63 19.69 -5.79 15.82
N THR A 64 20.95 -5.51 16.11
CA THR A 64 21.42 -4.13 16.26
C THR A 64 21.61 -3.50 14.88
N LEU A 65 21.65 -2.15 14.84
CA LEU A 65 21.98 -1.44 13.60
C LEU A 65 23.35 -1.88 13.04
N SER A 66 24.30 -2.26 13.91
CA SER A 66 25.59 -2.82 13.51
C SER A 66 25.44 -4.20 12.85
N ASP A 67 24.55 -5.03 13.36
CA ASP A 67 24.28 -6.36 12.78
C ASP A 67 23.61 -6.24 11.42
N PHE A 68 22.70 -5.28 11.24
CA PHE A 68 22.05 -5.01 9.95
C PHE A 68 23.05 -4.52 8.89
N VAL A 69 23.97 -3.62 9.25
CA VAL A 69 24.96 -3.07 8.31
C VAL A 69 25.98 -4.14 7.85
N ASN A 70 26.31 -5.08 8.72
CA ASN A 70 27.25 -6.16 8.40
C ASN A 70 26.60 -7.34 7.65
N GLU A 71 25.27 -7.37 7.52
CA GLU A 71 24.54 -8.45 6.84
C GLU A 71 24.62 -8.37 5.31
N SER A 72 24.86 -7.16 4.77
CA SER A 72 25.01 -6.92 3.32
C SER A 72 26.41 -7.21 2.75
N ASP A 73 27.39 -7.52 3.61
CA ASP A 73 28.78 -7.81 3.24
C ASP A 73 29.12 -9.31 3.21
N SER A 74 28.12 -10.20 3.23
CA SER A 74 28.25 -11.67 3.08
C SER A 74 27.54 -12.19 1.83
#